data_AF-A0A2E5JG33-F1
#
_entry.id   AF-A0A2E5JG33-F1
#
_cell.length_a   1.000
_cell.length_b   1.000
_cell.length_c   1.000
_cell.angle_alpha   90.00
_cell.angle_beta   90.00
_cell.angle_gamma   90.00
#
_symmetry.space_group_name_H-M   'P 1'
#
loop_
_entity.id
_entity.type
_entity.pdbx_description
1 polymer ?
#
loop_
_entity_poly.entity_id
_entity_poly.type
_entity_poly.pdbx_seq_one_letter_code
_entity_poly.pdbx_strand_id
1 'polypeptide(L)'
;MVIRPKSLEYIAVQVNFRGLLFETLEIDLAHINKYRRSSFRLKDIVYAAKTMLHQNYFEANSSKQYEKETCHYYVIIERFNGSFYKLVFCVCSDRPKNIGINTFYRIKS
;
A
#
# COMPACT_ATOMS: atom_id res chain seq x y z
N MET A 1 -3.24 19.74 4.75
CA MET A 1 -4.15 18.69 4.22
C MET A 1 -3.36 17.74 3.32
N VAL A 2 -3.56 16.41 3.41
CA VAL A 2 -2.86 15.45 2.53
C VAL A 2 -3.45 15.50 1.12
N ILE A 3 -2.69 16.00 0.15
CA ILE A 3 -3.08 16.03 -1.26
C ILE A 3 -2.87 14.65 -1.86
N ARG A 4 -3.95 14.03 -2.36
CA ARG A 4 -3.94 12.70 -2.98
C ARG A 4 -3.93 12.78 -4.51
N PRO A 5 -3.35 11.78 -5.21
CA PRO A 5 -3.45 11.69 -6.67
C PRO A 5 -4.91 11.65 -7.15
N LYS A 6 -5.17 12.22 -8.33
CA LYS A 6 -6.53 12.29 -8.91
C LYS A 6 -7.05 10.95 -9.43
N SER A 7 -6.15 10.02 -9.78
CA SER A 7 -6.43 8.75 -10.43
C SER A 7 -6.30 7.54 -9.48
N LEU A 8 -6.62 7.74 -8.20
CA LEU A 8 -6.66 6.65 -7.22
C LEU A 8 -7.86 5.73 -7.49
N GLU A 9 -7.59 4.43 -7.53
CA GLU A 9 -8.63 3.41 -7.45
C GLU A 9 -8.88 3.04 -5.99
N TYR A 10 -10.16 2.95 -5.62
CA TYR A 10 -10.61 2.62 -4.26
C TYR A 10 -11.24 1.23 -4.26
N ILE A 11 -10.64 0.31 -3.52
CA ILE A 11 -11.08 -1.08 -3.49
C ILE A 11 -11.50 -1.45 -2.07
N ALA A 12 -12.78 -1.79 -1.92
CA ALA A 12 -13.31 -2.33 -0.68
C ALA A 12 -12.62 -3.65 -0.34
N VAL A 13 -12.04 -3.73 0.85
CA VAL A 13 -11.34 -4.91 1.37
C VAL A 13 -11.54 -5.03 2.87
N GLN A 14 -11.15 -6.16 3.42
CA GLN A 14 -10.92 -6.30 4.85
C GLN A 14 -9.49 -6.76 5.05
N VAL A 15 -8.66 -5.88 5.61
CA VAL A 15 -7.25 -6.16 5.90
C VAL A 15 -7.01 -5.84 7.37
N ASN A 16 -6.57 -6.84 8.14
CA ASN A 16 -6.13 -6.64 9.51
C ASN A 16 -4.63 -6.38 9.52
N PHE A 17 -4.22 -5.20 9.96
CA PHE A 17 -2.84 -4.78 10.07
C PHE A 17 -2.63 -4.07 11.41
N ARG A 18 -1.67 -4.55 12.21
CA ARG A 18 -1.42 -4.06 13.58
C ARG A 18 -2.65 -4.08 14.50
N GLY A 19 -3.53 -5.06 14.34
CA GLY A 19 -4.75 -5.18 15.14
C GLY A 19 -5.86 -4.18 14.78
N LEU A 20 -5.66 -3.38 13.72
CA LEU A 20 -6.66 -2.49 13.17
C LEU A 20 -7.24 -3.10 11.90
N LEU A 21 -8.57 -2.99 11.75
CA LEU A 21 -9.26 -3.38 10.55
C LEU A 21 -9.31 -2.20 9.57
N PHE A 22 -8.74 -2.40 8.39
CA PHE A 22 -8.80 -1.48 7.26
C PHE A 22 -9.85 -1.96 6.25
N GLU A 23 -10.64 -1.01 5.76
CA GLU A 23 -11.83 -1.28 4.94
C GLU A 23 -11.60 -0.97 3.45
N THR A 24 -10.54 -0.20 3.13
CA THR A 24 -10.29 0.25 1.76
C THR A 24 -8.80 0.26 1.43
N LEU A 25 -8.44 -0.21 0.23
CA LEU A 25 -7.15 0.06 -0.42
C LEU A 25 -7.31 1.22 -1.39
N GLU A 26 -6.46 2.23 -1.27
CA GLU A 26 -6.27 3.30 -2.25
C GLU A 26 -5.05 2.94 -3.11
N ILE A 27 -5.20 2.78 -4.42
CA ILE A 27 -4.12 2.32 -5.30
C ILE A 27 -3.96 3.29 -6.47
N ASP A 28 -2.76 3.87 -6.61
CA ASP A 28 -2.39 4.63 -7.81
C ASP A 28 -1.74 3.69 -8.84
N LEU A 29 -2.58 3.02 -9.64
CA LEU A 29 -2.10 2.05 -10.63
C LEU A 29 -1.22 2.71 -11.70
N ALA A 30 -1.52 3.96 -12.06
CA ALA A 30 -0.74 4.73 -13.03
C ALA A 30 0.67 5.03 -12.50
N HIS A 31 0.80 5.34 -11.21
CA HIS A 31 2.10 5.51 -10.56
C HIS A 31 2.89 4.19 -10.49
N ILE A 32 2.24 3.11 -10.07
CA ILE A 32 2.88 1.78 -9.93
C ILE A 32 3.40 1.28 -11.28
N ASN A 33 2.64 1.47 -12.36
CA ASN A 33 3.02 1.05 -13.71
C ASN A 33 3.75 2.15 -14.52
N LYS A 34 4.13 3.27 -13.87
CA LYS A 34 4.75 4.42 -14.55
C LYS A 34 5.99 4.00 -15.34
N TYR A 35 6.13 4.53 -16.56
CA TYR A 35 7.25 4.25 -17.47
C TYR A 35 7.45 2.76 -17.81
N ARG A 36 6.40 1.93 -17.75
CA ARG A 36 6.49 0.49 -17.99
C ARG A 36 7.46 -0.22 -17.03
N ARG A 37 7.72 0.35 -15.84
CA ARG A 37 8.51 -0.30 -14.78
C ARG A 37 7.89 -1.63 -14.36
N SER A 38 6.56 -1.71 -14.48
CA SER A 38 5.73 -2.85 -14.14
C SER A 38 4.50 -2.90 -15.07
N SER A 39 3.84 -4.06 -15.12
CA SER A 39 2.58 -4.29 -15.84
C SER A 39 1.54 -4.99 -14.96
N PHE A 40 1.37 -4.48 -13.74
CA PHE A 40 0.42 -5.07 -12.79
C PHE A 40 -1.02 -4.68 -13.11
N ARG A 41 -1.95 -5.62 -12.91
CA ARG A 41 -3.38 -5.30 -12.84
C ARG A 41 -3.75 -5.03 -11.39
N LEU A 42 -4.80 -4.24 -11.20
CA LEU A 42 -5.33 -3.91 -9.87
C LEU A 42 -5.58 -5.15 -9.01
N LYS A 43 -6.22 -6.18 -9.59
CA LYS A 43 -6.50 -7.44 -8.89
C LYS A 43 -5.24 -8.16 -8.37
N ASP A 44 -4.13 -8.05 -9.10
CA ASP A 44 -2.87 -8.69 -8.73
C ASP A 44 -2.28 -7.98 -7.51
N ILE A 45 -2.36 -6.64 -7.47
CA ILE A 45 -1.91 -5.80 -6.35
C ILE A 45 -2.78 -6.03 -5.12
N VAL A 46 -4.11 -6.06 -5.28
CA VAL A 46 -5.06 -6.29 -4.17
C VAL A 46 -4.81 -7.65 -3.52
N TYR A 47 -4.62 -8.70 -4.34
CA TYR A 47 -4.35 -10.04 -3.83
C TYR A 47 -3.00 -10.12 -3.10
N ALA A 48 -1.95 -9.53 -3.67
CA ALA A 48 -0.64 -9.45 -3.01
C ALA A 48 -0.72 -8.65 -1.70
N ALA A 49 -1.35 -7.47 -1.69
CA ALA A 49 -1.51 -6.62 -0.52
C ALA A 49 -2.26 -7.33 0.61
N LYS A 50 -3.39 -8.00 0.30
CA LYS A 50 -4.12 -8.80 1.31
C LYS A 50 -3.21 -9.87 1.93
N THR A 51 -2.45 -10.59 1.11
CA THR A 51 -1.56 -11.66 1.58
C THR A 51 -0.41 -11.12 2.42
N MET A 52 0.24 -10.04 1.97
CA MET A 52 1.43 -9.47 2.62
C MET A 52 1.10 -8.68 3.89
N LEU A 53 -0.12 -8.13 4.01
CA LEU A 53 -0.53 -7.30 5.16
C LEU A 53 -1.22 -8.11 6.26
N HIS A 54 -1.91 -9.21 5.91
CA HIS A 54 -2.74 -9.93 6.86
C HIS A 54 -1.94 -10.50 8.03
N GLN A 55 -2.33 -10.14 9.25
CA GLN A 55 -1.75 -10.62 10.52
C GLN A 55 -0.27 -10.30 10.74
N ASN A 56 0.35 -9.53 9.86
CA ASN A 56 1.72 -9.09 10.06
C ASN A 56 1.77 -7.81 10.90
N TYR A 57 2.78 -7.74 11.77
CA TYR A 57 3.08 -6.57 12.58
C TYR A 57 4.37 -5.92 12.07
N PHE A 58 4.24 -4.78 11.39
CA PHE A 58 5.36 -4.01 10.86
C PHE A 58 5.42 -2.63 11.53
N GLU A 59 6.61 -2.22 11.97
CA GLU A 59 6.85 -0.84 12.39
C GLU A 59 6.88 0.09 11.18
N ALA A 60 6.50 1.35 11.39
CA ALA A 60 6.58 2.35 10.33
C ALA A 60 8.05 2.64 10.01
N ASN A 61 8.43 2.53 8.74
CA ASN A 61 9.77 2.86 8.28
C ASN A 61 10.02 4.37 8.34
N SER A 62 8.98 5.18 8.13
CA SER A 62 9.05 6.62 8.26
C SER A 62 7.68 7.22 8.52
N SER A 63 7.67 8.48 8.96
CA SER A 63 6.44 9.25 9.14
C SER A 63 6.64 10.64 8.53
N LYS A 64 5.57 11.21 7.97
CA LYS A 64 5.59 12.57 7.43
C LYS A 64 4.38 13.34 7.92
N GLN A 65 4.62 14.55 8.39
CA GLN A 65 3.59 15.48 8.83
C GLN A 65 3.18 16.41 7.69
N TYR A 66 1.88 16.65 7.58
CA TYR A 66 1.21 17.49 6.59
C TYR A 66 0.24 18.43 7.30
N GLU A 67 0.73 19.60 7.73
CA GLU A 67 0.00 20.51 8.63
C GLU A 67 -0.47 19.78 9.90
N LYS A 68 -1.75 19.42 9.97
CA LYS A 68 -2.40 18.74 11.10
C LYS A 68 -2.46 17.22 10.95
N GLU A 69 -2.07 16.69 9.80
CA GLU A 69 -2.17 15.27 9.49
C GLU A 69 -0.81 14.58 9.52
N THR A 70 -0.79 13.30 9.87
CA THR A 70 0.41 12.46 9.87
C THR A 70 0.15 11.24 8.99
N CYS A 71 1.08 10.96 8.08
CA CYS A 71 1.12 9.72 7.31
C CYS A 71 2.30 8.88 7.77
N HIS A 72 2.02 7.64 8.16
CA HIS A 72 3.01 6.62 8.46
C HIS A 72 3.24 5.76 7.23
N TYR A 73 4.49 5.55 6.85
CA TYR A 73 4.90 4.79 5.68
C TYR A 73 5.55 3.49 6.10
N TYR A 74 5.23 2.45 5.34
CA TYR A 74 5.62 1.08 5.61
C TYR A 74 6.20 0.46 4.34
N VAL A 75 7.22 -0.37 4.52
CA VAL A 75 7.91 -1.11 3.47
C VAL A 75 7.94 -2.58 3.87
N ILE A 76 7.30 -3.41 3.07
CA ILE A 76 7.29 -4.86 3.23
C ILE A 76 8.03 -5.47 2.05
N ILE A 77 8.96 -6.39 2.32
CA ILE A 77 9.58 -7.24 1.32
C ILE A 77 9.23 -8.67 1.70
N GLU A 78 8.42 -9.32 0.88
CA GLU A 78 7.88 -10.64 1.17
C GLU A 78 7.89 -11.53 -0.07
N ARG A 79 7.88 -12.84 0.14
CA ARG A 79 7.81 -13.81 -0.96
C ARG A 79 6.36 -14.03 -1.36
N PHE A 80 6.06 -13.77 -2.63
CA PHE A 80 4.73 -13.94 -3.20
C PHE A 80 4.86 -14.63 -4.56
N ASN A 81 4.08 -15.69 -4.79
CA ASN A 81 4.08 -16.48 -6.02
C ASN A 81 5.50 -16.85 -6.51
N GLY A 82 6.34 -17.36 -5.60
CA GLY A 82 7.69 -17.82 -5.89
C GLY A 82 8.76 -16.72 -6.03
N SER A 83 8.41 -15.44 -6.05
CA SER A 83 9.34 -14.31 -6.19
C SER A 83 9.25 -13.32 -5.02
N PHE A 84 10.30 -12.52 -4.82
CA PHE A 84 10.26 -11.44 -3.83
C PHE A 84 9.61 -10.18 -4.41
N TYR A 85 8.69 -9.61 -3.65
CA TYR A 85 8.01 -8.37 -3.98
C TYR A 85 8.21 -7.34 -2.89
N LYS A 86 8.40 -6.09 -3.29
CA LYS A 86 8.37 -4.95 -2.39
C LYS A 86 7.02 -4.26 -2.50
N LEU A 87 6.37 -4.10 -1.35
CA LEU A 87 5.17 -3.31 -1.18
C LEU A 87 5.52 -2.09 -0.31
N VAL A 88 5.21 -0.89 -0.81
CA VAL A 88 5.30 0.35 -0.03
C VAL A 88 3.90 0.92 0.09
N PHE A 89 3.47 1.18 1.32
CA PHE A 89 2.15 1.72 1.60
C PHE A 89 2.19 2.76 2.72
N CYS A 90 1.10 3.49 2.89
CA CYS A 90 0.93 4.41 4.00
C CYS A 90 -0.45 4.33 4.64
N VAL A 91 -0.53 4.78 5.89
CA VAL A 91 -1.77 5.06 6.62
C VAL A 91 -1.69 6.50 7.09
N CYS A 92 -2.70 7.30 6.78
CA CYS A 92 -2.77 8.71 7.13
C CYS A 92 -3.88 8.97 8.14
N SER A 93 -3.64 9.88 9.09
CA SER A 93 -4.58 10.21 10.17
C SER A 93 -5.92 10.77 9.70
N ASP A 94 -5.96 11.40 8.53
CA ASP A 94 -7.20 11.94 7.94
C ASP A 94 -8.12 10.86 7.38
N ARG A 95 -7.58 9.66 7.11
CA ARG A 95 -8.34 8.48 6.64
C ARG A 95 -7.81 7.21 7.32
N PRO A 96 -8.06 7.04 8.63
CA PRO A 96 -7.43 5.99 9.42
C PRO A 96 -7.91 4.56 9.06
N LYS A 97 -8.99 4.44 8.27
CA LYS A 97 -9.54 3.16 7.79
C LYS A 97 -9.00 2.75 6.41
N ASN A 98 -8.12 3.56 5.82
CA ASN A 98 -7.64 3.36 4.46
C ASN A 98 -6.13 3.07 4.45
N ILE A 99 -5.72 2.16 3.56
CA ILE A 99 -4.31 1.90 3.26
C ILE A 99 -4.02 2.42 1.84
N GLY A 100 -3.10 3.36 1.73
CA GLY A 100 -2.61 3.86 0.45
C GLY A 100 -1.44 3.04 -0.06
N ILE A 101 -1.62 2.29 -1.15
CA ILE A 101 -0.55 1.55 -1.83
C ILE A 101 0.19 2.50 -2.77
N ASN A 102 1.42 2.86 -2.39
CA ASN A 102 2.24 3.81 -3.13
C ASN A 102 3.06 3.13 -4.22
N THR A 103 3.67 1.99 -3.89
CA THR A 103 4.58 1.28 -4.79
C THR A 103 4.41 -0.22 -4.64
N PHE A 104 4.42 -0.93 -5.76
CA PHE A 104 4.49 -2.39 -5.81
C PHE A 104 5.39 -2.84 -6.96
N TYR A 105 6.43 -3.62 -6.68
CA TYR A 105 7.28 -4.19 -7.72
C TYR A 105 7.95 -5.49 -7.31
N ARG A 106 8.30 -6.30 -8.32
CA ARG A 106 9.10 -7.51 -8.16
C ARG A 106 10.58 -7.14 -8.03
N ILE A 107 11.23 -7.64 -6.99
CA ILE A 107 12.68 -7.49 -6.82
C ILE A 107 13.35 -8.47 -7.79
N LYS A 108 14.21 -7.96 -8.68
CA LYS A 108 15.01 -8.81 -9.56
C LYS A 108 16.11 -9.47 -8.71
N SER A 109 16.10 -10.80 -8.70
CA SER A 109 17.20 -11.64 -8.21
C SER A 109 18.35 -11.61 -9.21
#